data_AF-A0ABD4RHS8-F1
#
_entry.id   AF-A0ABD4RHS8-F1
#
_cell.length_a   1.000
_cell.length_b   1.000
_cell.length_c   1.000
_cell.angle_alpha   90.00
_cell.angle_beta   90.00
_cell.angle_gamma   90.00
#
_symmetry.space_group_name_H-M   'P 1'
#
loop_
_entity.id
_entity.type
_entity.pdbx_description
1 polymer ?
#
loop_
_entity_poly.entity_id
_entity_poly.type
_entity_poly.pdbx_seq_one_letter_code
_entity_poly.pdbx_strand_id
1 'polypeptide(L)'
;MTCKVFYNTIFYNESYLNANEKVVFGVLLTIGISSLFLIVLELRKIIVTLIESDPFVRKNVDSFKKISMESFVISVCYIINFIFNLNLKNFKFIYVDNKGIHTDMKFLIFLFAGIFIFILAKVFEKAVEFKEENDFTV
;
A
#
# COMPACT_ATOMS: atom_id res chain seq x y z
N MET A 1 -3.06 4.27 22.57
CA MET A 1 -2.66 5.50 21.84
C MET A 1 -3.28 5.54 20.44
N THR A 2 -3.23 4.45 19.66
CA THR A 2 -3.84 4.30 18.32
C THR A 2 -5.36 4.51 18.27
N CYS A 3 -6.15 3.91 19.18
CA CYS A 3 -7.61 4.07 19.18
C CYS A 3 -8.05 5.53 19.44
N LYS A 4 -7.28 6.28 20.25
CA LYS A 4 -7.56 7.68 20.56
C LYS A 4 -7.28 8.59 19.35
N VAL A 5 -6.25 8.27 18.57
CA VAL A 5 -5.96 8.97 17.30
C VAL A 5 -7.07 8.69 16.27
N PHE A 6 -7.49 7.44 16.13
CA PHE A 6 -8.62 7.08 15.26
C PHE A 6 -9.92 7.81 15.62
N TYR A 7 -10.27 7.80 16.91
CA TYR A 7 -11.44 8.50 17.40
C TYR A 7 -11.37 10.00 17.09
N ASN A 8 -10.23 10.65 17.35
CA ASN A 8 -10.06 12.06 17.06
C ASN A 8 -10.08 12.37 15.56
N THR A 9 -9.50 11.52 14.71
CA THR A 9 -9.53 11.72 13.26
C THR A 9 -10.93 11.60 12.67
N ILE A 10 -11.75 10.67 13.18
CA ILE A 10 -13.11 10.43 12.66
C ILE A 10 -14.14 11.41 13.24
N PHE A 11 -14.03 11.76 14.53
CA PHE A 11 -15.09 12.46 15.25
C PHE A 11 -14.79 13.93 15.61
N TYR A 12 -13.56 14.43 15.47
CA TYR A 12 -13.21 15.77 15.97
C TYR A 12 -13.54 16.93 15.00
N ASN A 13 -13.84 16.66 13.72
CA ASN A 13 -14.11 17.72 12.73
C ASN A 13 -15.59 17.69 12.30
N GLU A 14 -16.47 18.17 13.18
CA GLU A 14 -17.92 18.12 12.94
C GLU A 14 -18.42 19.09 11.87
N SER A 15 -17.67 20.16 11.55
CA SER A 15 -18.26 21.37 10.96
C SER A 15 -18.18 21.53 9.42
N TYR A 16 -17.63 20.58 8.66
CA TYR A 16 -17.39 20.80 7.21
C TYR A 16 -17.72 19.65 6.24
N LEU A 17 -18.05 18.44 6.72
CA LEU A 17 -18.28 17.26 5.86
C LEU A 17 -19.67 16.65 6.07
N ASN A 18 -20.32 16.27 4.97
CA ASN A 18 -21.61 15.59 4.98
C ASN A 18 -21.49 14.17 5.56
N ALA A 19 -22.59 13.61 6.10
CA ALA A 19 -22.59 12.28 6.69
C ALA A 19 -22.07 11.19 5.72
N ASN A 20 -22.42 11.28 4.44
CA ASN A 20 -21.98 10.34 3.41
C ASN A 20 -20.45 10.42 3.17
N GLU A 21 -19.88 11.62 3.16
CA GLU A 21 -18.44 11.83 2.97
C GLU A 21 -17.64 11.28 4.15
N LYS A 22 -18.16 11.44 5.38
CA LYS A 22 -17.56 10.86 6.60
C LYS A 22 -17.54 9.32 6.53
N VAL A 23 -18.61 8.69 6.06
CA VAL A 23 -18.68 7.23 5.89
C VAL A 23 -17.67 6.76 4.85
N VAL A 24 -17.64 7.39 3.66
CA VAL A 24 -16.68 7.05 2.60
C VAL A 24 -15.25 7.19 3.10
N PHE A 25 -14.92 8.30 3.75
CA PHE A 25 -13.58 8.52 4.31
C PHE A 25 -13.20 7.48 5.36
N GLY A 26 -14.13 7.14 6.27
CA GLY A 26 -13.94 6.09 7.26
C GLY A 26 -13.63 4.73 6.62
N VAL A 27 -14.41 4.33 5.61
CA VAL A 27 -14.19 3.07 4.87
C VAL A 27 -12.82 3.07 4.18
N LEU A 28 -12.47 4.14 3.45
CA LEU A 28 -11.18 4.24 2.76
C LEU A 28 -9.99 4.17 3.73
N LEU A 29 -10.08 4.82 4.90
CA LEU A 29 -9.06 4.72 5.93
C LEU A 29 -8.90 3.31 6.47
N THR A 30 -10.01 2.61 6.75
CA THR A 30 -9.95 1.23 7.27
C THR A 30 -9.32 0.28 6.26
N ILE A 31 -9.65 0.41 4.98
CA ILE A 31 -9.06 -0.39 3.90
C ILE A 31 -7.56 -0.09 3.79
N GLY A 32 -7.18 1.19 3.69
CA GLY A 32 -5.78 1.58 3.53
C GLY A 32 -4.88 1.12 4.68
N ILE A 33 -5.38 1.19 5.92
CA ILE A 33 -4.64 0.74 7.11
C ILE A 33 -4.53 -0.78 7.15
N SER A 34 -5.60 -1.49 6.77
CA SER A 34 -5.58 -2.95 6.68
C SER A 34 -4.58 -3.43 5.62
N SER A 35 -4.57 -2.81 4.44
CA SER A 35 -3.60 -3.10 3.38
C SER A 35 -2.16 -2.84 3.81
N LEU A 36 -1.89 -1.73 4.50
CA LEU A 36 -0.55 -1.46 5.07
C LEU A 36 -0.12 -2.55 6.06
N PHE A 37 -1.05 -3.00 6.92
CA PHE A 37 -0.76 -4.07 7.87
C PHE A 37 -0.44 -5.40 7.16
N LEU A 38 -1.21 -5.74 6.12
CA LEU A 38 -0.96 -6.93 5.29
C LEU A 38 0.42 -6.87 4.61
N ILE A 39 0.81 -5.71 4.07
CA ILE A 39 2.15 -5.50 3.48
C ILE A 39 3.24 -5.83 4.49
N VAL A 40 3.14 -5.35 5.73
CA VAL A 40 4.12 -5.62 6.79
C VAL A 40 4.19 -7.10 7.13
N LEU A 41 3.05 -7.80 7.16
CA LEU A 41 3.02 -9.24 7.40
C LEU A 41 3.71 -10.05 6.29
N GLU A 42 3.49 -9.70 5.03
CA GLU A 42 4.15 -10.37 3.90
C GLU A 42 5.66 -10.04 3.86
N LEU A 43 6.06 -8.81 4.17
CA LEU A 43 7.48 -8.44 4.32
C LEU A 43 8.16 -9.26 5.43
N ARG A 44 7.49 -9.47 6.56
CA ARG A 44 8.01 -10.32 7.65
C ARG A 44 8.28 -11.75 7.16
N LYS A 45 7.42 -12.32 6.32
CA LYS A 45 7.64 -13.68 5.77
C LYS A 45 8.89 -13.75 4.91
N ILE A 46 9.13 -12.73 4.08
CA ILE A 46 10.33 -12.63 3.24
C ILE A 46 11.59 -12.49 4.09
N ILE A 47 11.54 -11.73 5.18
CA ILE A 47 12.67 -11.58 6.11
C ILE A 47 12.99 -12.91 6.81
N VAL A 48 11.98 -13.68 7.22
CA VAL A 48 12.19 -14.98 7.88
C VAL A 48 12.95 -15.94 6.97
N THR A 49 12.53 -16.10 5.72
CA THR A 49 13.19 -17.00 4.75
C THR A 49 14.59 -16.51 4.38
N LEU A 50 14.82 -15.19 4.35
CA LEU A 50 16.15 -14.61 4.17
C LEU A 50 17.10 -14.94 5.34
N ILE A 51 16.62 -14.87 6.59
CA ILE A 51 17.40 -15.24 7.78
C ILE A 51 17.69 -16.75 7.80
N GLU A 52 16.74 -17.57 7.35
CA GLU A 52 16.90 -19.02 7.19
C GLU A 52 17.82 -19.42 6.02
N SER A 53 18.44 -18.43 5.33
CA SER A 53 19.36 -18.62 4.20
C SER A 53 18.74 -19.32 2.98
N ASP A 54 17.41 -19.30 2.86
CA ASP A 54 16.68 -19.78 1.69
C ASP A 54 15.79 -18.68 1.10
N PRO A 55 16.39 -17.63 0.52
CA PRO A 55 15.63 -16.49 0.00
C PRO A 55 14.83 -16.88 -1.25
N PHE A 56 15.31 -17.82 -2.07
CA PHE A 56 14.70 -18.17 -3.36
C PHE A 56 13.68 -19.30 -3.23
N VAL A 57 12.58 -19.01 -2.55
CA VAL A 57 11.42 -19.92 -2.41
C VAL A 57 10.17 -19.34 -3.06
N ARG A 58 9.30 -20.23 -3.58
CA ARG A 58 8.02 -19.84 -4.20
C ARG A 58 7.14 -18.99 -3.26
N LYS A 59 7.20 -19.25 -1.95
CA LYS A 59 6.51 -18.45 -0.91
C LYS A 59 6.87 -16.96 -0.94
N ASN A 60 8.12 -16.62 -1.26
CA ASN A 60 8.55 -15.21 -1.34
C ASN A 60 7.99 -14.54 -2.61
N VAL A 61 7.91 -15.27 -3.73
CA VAL A 61 7.24 -14.80 -4.96
C VAL A 61 5.79 -14.42 -4.66
N ASP A 62 5.06 -15.29 -3.97
CA ASP A 62 3.66 -15.04 -3.62
C ASP A 62 3.52 -13.87 -2.63
N SER A 63 4.46 -13.74 -1.70
CA SER A 63 4.51 -12.60 -0.77
C SER A 63 4.72 -11.28 -1.53
N PHE A 64 5.64 -11.22 -2.50
CA PHE A 64 5.80 -10.05 -3.36
C PHE A 64 4.55 -9.74 -4.20
N LYS A 65 3.91 -10.75 -4.80
CA LYS A 65 2.65 -10.57 -5.54
C LYS A 65 1.56 -9.95 -4.67
N LYS A 66 1.42 -10.41 -3.42
CA LYS A 66 0.47 -9.84 -2.45
C LYS A 66 0.81 -8.40 -2.08
N ILE A 67 2.08 -8.09 -1.79
CA ILE A 67 2.52 -6.72 -1.49
C ILE A 67 2.20 -5.78 -2.66
N SER A 68 2.42 -6.22 -3.89
CA SER A 68 2.05 -5.46 -5.08
C SER A 68 0.54 -5.20 -5.15
N MET A 69 -0.29 -6.21 -4.93
CA MET A 69 -1.74 -6.08 -4.91
C MET A 69 -2.22 -5.09 -3.83
N GLU A 70 -1.72 -5.21 -2.60
CA GLU A 70 -2.07 -4.29 -1.51
C GLU A 70 -1.63 -2.85 -1.82
N SER A 71 -0.49 -2.67 -2.51
CA SER A 71 -0.04 -1.35 -2.97
C SER A 71 -1.02 -0.75 -3.99
N PHE A 72 -1.55 -1.57 -4.91
CA PHE A 72 -2.59 -1.12 -5.84
C PHE A 72 -3.91 -0.79 -5.15
N VAL A 73 -4.31 -1.56 -4.13
CA VAL A 73 -5.49 -1.25 -3.31
C VAL A 73 -5.36 0.12 -2.65
N ILE A 74 -4.19 0.43 -2.06
CA ILE A 74 -3.93 1.74 -1.46
C ILE A 74 -3.97 2.85 -2.52
N SER A 75 -3.38 2.63 -3.70
CA SER A 75 -3.45 3.58 -4.81
C SER A 75 -4.89 3.89 -5.22
N VAL A 76 -5.74 2.86 -5.35
CA VAL A 76 -7.17 3.02 -5.66
C VAL A 76 -7.89 3.79 -4.55
N CYS A 77 -7.59 3.53 -3.27
CA CYS A 77 -8.17 4.29 -2.16
C CYS A 77 -7.85 5.79 -2.26
N TYR A 78 -6.61 6.14 -2.63
CA TYR A 78 -6.24 7.55 -2.86
C TYR A 78 -6.93 8.16 -4.06
N ILE A 79 -7.11 7.41 -5.15
CA ILE A 79 -7.85 7.88 -6.34
C ILE A 79 -9.32 8.13 -5.99
N ILE A 80 -9.97 7.21 -5.26
CA ILE A 80 -11.36 7.39 -4.81
C ILE A 80 -11.45 8.61 -3.90
N ASN A 81 -10.56 8.73 -2.89
CA ASN A 81 -10.53 9.89 -2.01
C ASN A 81 -10.33 11.20 -2.79
N PHE A 82 -9.50 11.19 -3.83
CA PHE A 82 -9.32 12.33 -4.71
C PHE A 82 -10.63 12.67 -5.44
N ILE A 83 -11.27 11.70 -6.09
CA ILE A 83 -12.54 11.89 -6.83
C ILE A 83 -13.67 12.41 -5.94
N PHE A 84 -13.81 11.89 -4.72
CA PHE A 84 -14.87 12.35 -3.80
C PHE A 84 -14.59 13.73 -3.20
N ASN A 85 -13.32 14.09 -2.99
CA ASN A 85 -12.93 15.40 -2.46
C ASN A 85 -12.78 16.46 -3.57
N LEU A 86 -13.04 16.10 -4.83
CA LEU A 86 -12.76 16.97 -5.95
C LEU A 86 -13.79 18.10 -6.08
N ASN A 87 -13.38 19.25 -5.58
CA ASN A 87 -13.50 20.50 -6.32
C ASN A 87 -12.27 20.58 -7.28
N LEU A 88 -12.41 20.09 -8.52
CA LEU A 88 -11.36 19.96 -9.57
C LEU A 88 -10.45 21.18 -9.79
N LYS A 89 -10.83 22.34 -9.27
CA LYS A 89 -10.09 23.60 -9.42
C LYS A 89 -8.85 23.73 -8.51
N ASN A 90 -8.71 22.89 -7.47
CA ASN A 90 -7.68 23.08 -6.45
C ASN A 90 -6.58 22.00 -6.42
N PHE A 91 -6.50 21.13 -7.43
CA PHE A 91 -5.42 20.14 -7.49
C PHE A 91 -4.04 20.81 -7.52
N LYS A 92 -3.18 20.47 -6.56
CA LYS A 92 -1.81 21.00 -6.48
C LYS A 92 -0.83 19.84 -6.38
N PHE A 93 0.06 19.74 -7.35
CA PHE A 93 1.12 18.71 -7.36
C PHE A 93 1.93 18.70 -6.07
N ILE A 94 2.43 19.88 -5.68
CA ILE A 94 3.13 20.13 -4.43
C ILE A 94 2.69 21.50 -3.94
N TYR A 95 2.35 21.59 -2.65
CA TYR A 95 2.10 22.87 -2.00
C TYR A 95 2.69 22.88 -0.59
N VAL A 96 3.02 24.07 -0.12
CA VAL A 96 3.56 24.30 1.21
C VAL A 96 2.52 25.09 1.99
N ASP A 97 2.17 24.60 3.17
CA ASP A 97 1.29 25.26 4.13
C ASP A 97 1.99 25.33 5.50
N ASN A 98 1.40 26.02 6.47
CA ASN A 98 1.89 26.09 7.85
C ASN A 98 2.07 24.72 8.52
N LYS A 99 1.48 23.66 7.95
CA LYS A 99 1.57 22.26 8.40
C LYS A 99 2.69 21.47 7.71
N GLY A 100 3.35 22.03 6.70
CA GLY A 100 4.47 21.41 5.98
C GLY A 100 4.24 21.27 4.47
N ILE A 101 5.01 20.37 3.85
CA ILE A 101 4.95 20.10 2.40
C ILE A 101 3.91 19.00 2.18
N HIS A 102 2.95 19.29 1.32
CA HIS A 102 1.88 18.37 0.95
C HIS A 102 1.93 18.06 -0.55
N THR A 103 1.57 16.83 -0.90
CA THR A 103 1.44 16.38 -2.29
C THR A 103 0.16 15.58 -2.47
N ASP A 104 -0.53 15.87 -3.58
CA ASP A 104 -1.73 15.17 -4.00
C ASP A 104 -1.41 13.90 -4.83
N MET A 105 -0.12 13.64 -5.10
CA MET A 105 0.36 12.52 -5.93
C MET A 105 0.60 11.21 -5.18
N LYS A 106 -0.01 11.05 -4.00
CA LYS A 106 0.17 9.85 -3.16
C LYS A 106 -0.23 8.56 -3.88
N PHE A 107 -1.26 8.61 -4.72
CA PHE A 107 -1.68 7.45 -5.52
C PHE A 107 -0.59 6.97 -6.48
N LEU A 108 0.15 7.88 -7.12
CA LEU A 108 1.24 7.52 -8.04
C LEU A 108 2.38 6.80 -7.32
N ILE A 109 2.72 7.21 -6.10
CA ILE A 109 3.78 6.57 -5.32
C ILE A 109 3.43 5.10 -5.08
N PHE A 110 2.20 4.81 -4.65
CA PHE A 110 1.74 3.45 -4.42
C PHE A 110 1.54 2.66 -5.71
N LEU A 111 1.09 3.30 -6.79
CA LEU A 111 0.99 2.70 -8.12
C LEU A 111 2.36 2.22 -8.60
N PHE A 112 3.36 3.09 -8.60
CA PHE A 112 4.72 2.74 -9.05
C PHE A 112 5.36 1.72 -8.13
N ALA A 113 5.21 1.84 -6.81
CA ALA A 113 5.66 0.82 -5.87
C ALA A 113 5.04 -0.55 -6.19
N GLY A 114 3.72 -0.59 -6.42
CA GLY A 114 3.01 -1.82 -6.80
C GLY A 114 3.53 -2.44 -8.10
N ILE A 115 3.81 -1.62 -9.11
CA ILE A 115 4.40 -2.07 -10.39
C ILE A 115 5.82 -2.61 -10.18
N PHE A 116 6.69 -1.88 -9.48
CA PHE A 116 8.06 -2.31 -9.24
C PHE A 116 8.11 -3.61 -8.43
N ILE A 117 7.28 -3.74 -7.41
CA ILE A 117 7.20 -4.97 -6.60
C ILE A 117 6.65 -6.14 -7.42
N PHE A 118 5.70 -5.89 -8.34
CA PHE A 118 5.22 -6.93 -9.25
C PHE A 118 6.31 -7.41 -10.21
N ILE A 119 7.07 -6.48 -10.79
CA ILE A 119 8.22 -6.80 -11.64
C ILE A 119 9.25 -7.60 -10.84
N LEU A 120 9.55 -7.19 -9.61
CA LEU A 120 10.44 -7.92 -8.72
C LEU A 120 9.91 -9.33 -8.46
N ALA A 121 8.61 -9.51 -8.20
CA ALA A 121 8.00 -10.83 -8.04
C ALA A 121 8.24 -11.72 -9.27
N LYS A 122 8.16 -11.17 -10.49
CA LYS A 122 8.40 -11.90 -11.74
C LYS A 122 9.86 -12.27 -11.96
N VAL A 123 10.78 -11.37 -11.62
CA VAL A 123 12.23 -11.68 -11.66
C VAL A 123 12.54 -12.77 -10.63
N PHE A 124 11.96 -12.67 -9.43
CA PHE A 124 12.15 -13.66 -8.36
C PHE A 124 11.56 -15.02 -8.74
N GLU A 125 10.40 -15.04 -9.40
CA GLU A 125 9.77 -16.25 -9.95
C GLU A 125 10.73 -17.00 -10.88
N LYS A 126 11.43 -16.28 -11.77
CA LYS A 126 12.46 -16.87 -12.65
C LYS A 126 13.69 -17.37 -11.90
N ALA A 127 14.14 -16.66 -10.87
CA ALA A 127 15.26 -17.11 -10.04
C ALA A 127 14.92 -18.41 -9.28
N VAL A 128 13.70 -18.52 -8.76
CA VAL A 128 13.22 -19.74 -8.09
C VAL A 128 13.13 -20.91 -9.06
N GLU A 129 12.57 -20.70 -10.27
CA GLU A 129 12.50 -21.73 -11.32
C GLU A 129 13.90 -22.25 -11.67
N PHE A 130 14.87 -21.36 -11.87
CA PHE A 130 16.25 -21.75 -12.17
C PHE A 130 16.94 -22.53 -11.04
N LYS A 131 16.64 -22.18 -9.78
CA LYS A 131 17.14 -22.94 -8.62
C LYS A 131 16.52 -24.35 -8.59
N GLU A 132 15.20 -24.43 -8.73
CA GLU A 132 14.47 -25.70 -8.73
C GLU A 132 14.98 -26.64 -9.84
N GLU A 133 15.16 -26.14 -11.08
CA GLU A 133 15.71 -26.93 -12.19
C GLU A 133 17.11 -27.49 -11.92
N ASN A 134 18.00 -26.70 -11.32
CA ASN A 134 19.34 -27.17 -10.96
C ASN A 134 19.32 -28.21 -9.84
N ASP A 135 18.45 -28.05 -8.84
CA ASP A 135 18.30 -29.01 -7.73
C ASP A 135 17.78 -30.38 -8.22
N PHE A 136 17.06 -30.44 -9.36
CA PHE A 136 16.57 -31.71 -9.96
C PHE A 136 17.59 -32.44 -10.84
N THR A 137 18.72 -31.81 -11.19
CA THR A 137 19.70 -32.37 -12.14
C THR A 137 20.90 -33.02 -11.44
N VAL A 138 21.04 -32.84 -10.13
CA VAL A 138 22.09 -33.44 -9.28
C VAL A 138 21.60 -34.72 -8.63
#